data_AF-A0AAJ6K0S1-F1
#
_entry.id   AF-A0AAJ6K0S1-F1
#
_cell.length_a   1.000
_cell.length_b   1.000
_cell.length_c   1.000
_cell.angle_alpha   90.00
_cell.angle_beta   90.00
_cell.angle_gamma   90.00
#
_symmetry.space_group_name_H-M   'P 1'
#
loop_
_entity.id
_entity.type
_entity.pdbx_description
1 polymer ?
#
loop_
_entity_poly.entity_id
_entity_poly.type
_entity_poly.pdbx_seq_one_letter_code
_entity_poly.pdbx_strand_id
1 'polypeptide(L)' 'MEYIKKNKNITVTYLVNNKINVFIGKIKKIKKITFHMIKKNQEIFVKKTFFFKNPNLISLKINK' A
#
# COMPACT_ATOMS: atom_id res chain seq x y z
N MET A 1 0.39 -14.94 -6.35
CA MET A 1 0.62 -13.69 -5.60
C MET A 1 0.81 -14.08 -4.15
N GLU A 2 2.03 -13.97 -3.60
CA GLU A 2 2.25 -14.14 -2.16
C GLU A 2 1.20 -13.33 -1.41
N TYR A 3 0.42 -14.03 -0.58
CA TYR A 3 -0.85 -13.53 -0.08
C TYR A 3 -0.65 -12.27 0.74
N ILE A 4 -0.97 -11.13 0.15
CA ILE A 4 -1.13 -9.86 0.85
C ILE A 4 -2.20 -10.10 1.92
N LYS A 5 -1.79 -10.09 3.19
CA LYS A 5 -2.65 -10.38 4.34
C LYS A 5 -2.87 -9.11 5.16
N LYS A 6 -4.06 -9.03 5.77
CA LYS A 6 -4.36 -7.98 6.76
C LYS A 6 -3.29 -8.02 7.86
N ASN A 7 -2.98 -6.86 8.41
CA ASN A 7 -2.00 -6.62 9.46
C ASN A 7 -0.53 -6.83 9.09
N LYS A 8 -0.18 -7.13 7.83
CA LYS A 8 1.21 -7.11 7.39
C LYS A 8 1.67 -5.70 7.05
N ASN A 9 2.94 -5.42 7.33
CA ASN A 9 3.60 -4.23 6.81
C ASN A 9 4.03 -4.50 5.37
N ILE A 10 3.65 -3.60 4.48
CA ILE A 10 4.02 -3.67 3.07
C ILE A 10 4.56 -2.33 2.61
N THR A 11 5.38 -2.40 1.57
CA THR A 11 5.88 -1.27 0.82
C THR A 11 5.19 -1.27 -0.53
N VAL A 12 4.50 -0.17 -0.83
CA VAL A 12 3.84 0.08 -2.12
C VAL A 12 4.64 1.10 -2.88
N THR A 13 5.06 0.76 -4.09
CA THR A 13 5.67 1.71 -5.01
C THR A 13 4.67 2.01 -6.12
N TYR A 14 4.44 3.29 -6.40
CA TYR A 14 3.44 3.73 -7.38
C TYR A 14 3.86 5.02 -8.06
N LEU A 15 3.32 5.28 -9.24
CA LEU A 15 3.59 6.48 -10.04
C LEU A 15 2.51 7.54 -9.79
N VAL A 16 2.91 8.78 -9.53
CA VAL A 16 2.03 9.95 -9.53
C VAL A 16 2.78 11.11 -10.17
N ASN A 17 2.16 11.80 -11.14
CA ASN A 17 2.73 12.95 -11.83
C ASN A 17 4.16 12.66 -12.37
N ASN A 18 4.32 11.50 -13.00
CA ASN A 18 5.59 10.99 -13.53
C ASN A 18 6.72 10.83 -12.49
N LYS A 19 6.39 10.85 -11.20
CA LYS A 19 7.34 10.61 -10.10
C LYS A 19 7.02 9.30 -9.39
N ILE A 20 8.08 8.54 -9.11
CA ILE A 20 7.99 7.32 -8.30
C ILE A 20 7.77 7.73 -6.84
N ASN A 21 6.70 7.22 -6.26
CA ASN A 21 6.34 7.43 -4.87
C ASN A 21 6.33 6.08 -4.14
N VAL A 22 6.69 6.12 -2.85
CA VAL A 22 6.72 4.93 -2.00
C VAL A 22 5.85 5.17 -0.77
N PHE A 23 4.98 4.22 -0.47
CA PHE A 23 4.15 4.22 0.73
C PHE A 23 4.39 2.94 1.55
N ILE A 24 4.98 3.10 2.72
CA ILE A 24 5.29 2.02 3.65
C ILE A 24 4.28 2.09 4.79
N GLY A 25 3.56 1.00 5.04
CA GLY A 25 2.56 0.97 6.10
C GLY A 25 1.94 -0.40 6.31
N LYS A 26 1.00 -0.46 7.25
CA LYS A 26 0.28 -1.69 7.62
C LYS A 26 -1.01 -1.81 6.82
N ILE A 27 -1.33 -3.00 6.34
CA ILE A 27 -2.62 -3.26 5.70
C ILE A 27 -3.71 -3.37 6.75
N LYS A 28 -4.68 -2.44 6.71
CA LYS A 28 -5.82 -2.46 7.63
C LYS A 28 -6.98 -3.29 7.11
N LYS A 29 -7.25 -3.25 5.81
CA LYS A 29 -8.40 -3.95 5.20
C LYS A 29 -8.09 -4.32 3.76
N ILE A 30 -8.55 -5.49 3.33
CA ILE A 30 -8.43 -5.97 1.96
C ILE A 30 -9.85 -6.23 1.46
N LYS A 31 -10.13 -5.79 0.23
CA LYS A 31 -11.34 -6.10 -0.55
C LYS A 31 -10.91 -6.83 -1.83
N LYS A 32 -11.88 -7.28 -2.62
CA LYS A 32 -11.63 -8.03 -3.87
C LYS A 32 -10.67 -7.32 -4.84
N ILE A 33 -10.74 -5.99 -4.93
CA ILE A 33 -9.96 -5.18 -5.90
C ILE A 33 -9.08 -4.10 -5.25
N THR A 34 -9.30 -3.79 -3.98
CA THR A 34 -8.61 -2.71 -3.27
C THR A 34 -8.07 -3.18 -1.93
N PHE A 35 -7.05 -2.48 -1.44
CA PHE A 35 -6.56 -2.63 -0.09
C PHE A 35 -6.32 -1.27 0.54
N HIS A 36 -6.55 -1.20 1.85
CA HIS A 36 -6.38 -0.01 2.66
C HIS A 36 -5.13 -0.17 3.50
N MET A 37 -4.25 0.81 3.42
CA MET A 37 -3.07 0.91 4.26
C MET A 37 -3.15 2.08 5.22
N ILE A 38 -2.50 1.89 6.35
CA ILE A 38 -2.32 2.92 7.36
C ILE A 38 -0.84 3.08 7.65
N LYS A 39 -0.37 4.32 7.73
CA LYS A 39 0.96 4.68 8.20
C LYS A 39 0.78 5.70 9.31
N LYS A 40 1.44 5.47 10.46
CA LYS A 40 1.60 6.50 11.48
C LYS A 40 2.85 7.30 11.12
N ASN A 41 2.68 8.60 10.89
CA ASN A 41 3.81 9.51 10.68
C ASN A 41 3.79 10.52 11.83
N GLN A 42 4.76 10.39 12.75
CA GLN A 42 4.76 11.09 14.03
C GLN A 42 3.44 10.80 14.77
N GLU A 43 2.52 11.76 14.84
CA GLU A 43 1.22 11.63 15.53
C GLU A 43 0.03 11.50 14.57
N ILE A 44 0.25 11.69 13.27
CA ILE A 44 -0.82 11.70 12.27
C ILE A 44 -0.95 10.31 11.63
N PHE A 45 -2.19 9.80 11.58
CA PHE A 45 -2.51 8.57 10.86
C PHE A 45 -2.88 8.86 9.41
N VAL A 46 -1.96 8.56 8.50
CA VAL A 46 -2.22 8.64 7.06
C VAL A 46 -2.86 7.34 6.60
N LYS A 47 -4.06 7.43 6.02
CA LYS A 47 -4.76 6.30 5.41
C LYS A 47 -4.73 6.46 3.89
N LYS A 48 -4.35 5.40 3.17
CA LYS A 48 -4.41 5.36 1.70
C LYS A 48 -5.10 4.10 1.21
N THR A 49 -5.82 4.25 0.11
CA THR A 49 -6.48 3.16 -0.62
C THR A 49 -5.73 2.92 -1.91
N PHE A 50 -5.43 1.68 -2.22
CA PHE A 50 -4.77 1.27 -3.45
C PHE A 50 -5.62 0.20 -4.15
N PHE A 51 -5.56 0.18 -5.48
CA PHE A 51 -6.18 -0.85 -6.32
C PHE A 51 -5.10 -1.83 -6.79
N PHE A 52 -5.38 -3.13 -6.72
CA PHE A 52 -4.42 -4.16 -7.15
C PHE A 52 -4.09 -4.09 -8.65
N LYS A 53 -5.04 -3.64 -9.47
CA LYS A 53 -4.91 -3.53 -10.92
C LYS A 53 -4.70 -2.09 -11.41
N ASN A 54 -4.23 -1.19 -10.55
CA ASN A 54 -3.93 0.17 -11.00
C ASN A 54 -2.72 0.14 -11.94
N PRO A 55 -2.78 0.69 -13.16
CA PRO A 55 -1.61 0.76 -14.05
C PRO A 55 -0.44 1.56 -13.44
N ASN A 56 -0.74 2.49 -12.54
CA ASN A 56 0.28 3.27 -11.83
C ASN A 56 0.87 2.55 -10.62
N LEU A 57 0.39 1.34 -10.28
CA LEU A 57 0.98 0.53 -9.23
C LEU A 57 2.19 -0.21 -9.81
N ILE A 58 3.38 0.12 -9.31
CA ILE A 58 4.64 -0.44 -9.82
C ILE A 58 4.96 -1.74 -9.10
N SER A 59 4.93 -1.74 -7.76
CA SER A 59 5.27 -2.93 -6.98
C SER A 59 4.62 -2.97 -5.61
N LEU A 60 4.47 -4.19 -5.10
CA LEU A 60 4.00 -4.50 -3.76
C LEU A 60 4.97 -5.47 -3.12
N LYS A 61 5.67 -5.03 -2.08
CA LYS A 61 6.63 -5.87 -1.34
C LYS A 61 6.18 -6.03 0.10
N ILE A 62 6.13 -7.28 0.57
CA ILE A 62 5.88 -7.58 1.98
C ILE A 62 7.20 -7.39 2.74
N ASN A 63 7.19 -6.58 3.78
CA ASN A 63 8.37 -6.44 4.65
C ASN A 63 8.37 -7.66 5.59
N LYS A 64 9.47 -8.43 5.60
CA LYS A 64 9.65 -9.58 6.48
C LYS A 64 9.75 -9.14 7.93
#